data_AF-A0A0Q8MM55-F1
#
_entry.id   AF-A0A0Q8MM55-F1
#
_cell.length_a   1.000
_cell.length_b   1.000
_cell.length_c   1.000
_cell.angle_alpha   90.00
_cell.angle_beta   90.00
_cell.angle_gamma   90.00
#
_symmetry.space_group_name_H-M   'P 1'
#
loop_
_entity.id
_entity.type
_entity.pdbx_description
1 polymer ?
#
loop_
_entity_poly.entity_id
_entity_poly.type
_entity_poly.pdbx_seq_one_letter_code
_entity_poly.pdbx_strand_id
1 'polypeptide(L)'
;MPIGNVSPPAAGAAPPIAAAAIQLESKRAPAPATLPSHAICRICAEITGEMASLVGARIQRRRDRRRASCHIRQIAMYVCHVALQIPLHEIGRAFGRDRTTVGHACHVVEDRRDDPDFDEFVSTVERTVGFVFRSGGEAHE
;
A
#
# COMPACT_ATOMS: atom_id res chain seq x y z
N MET A 1 -65.47 12.04 38.32
CA MET A 1 -64.74 10.81 37.95
C MET A 1 -63.93 11.10 36.69
N PRO A 2 -62.60 11.23 36.77
CA PRO A 2 -61.76 11.44 35.59
C PRO A 2 -61.46 10.10 34.91
N ILE A 3 -61.65 10.05 33.59
CA ILE A 3 -61.30 8.90 32.76
C ILE A 3 -59.78 8.92 32.56
N GLY A 4 -59.15 7.81 32.91
CA GLY A 4 -57.70 7.65 33.00
C GLY A 4 -56.97 7.96 31.70
N ASN A 5 -55.91 8.77 31.83
CA ASN A 5 -54.92 9.03 30.82
C ASN A 5 -54.02 7.78 30.69
N VAL A 6 -54.15 7.03 29.58
CA VAL A 6 -53.27 5.89 29.30
C VAL A 6 -52.23 6.32 28.27
N SER A 7 -51.04 6.65 28.77
CA SER A 7 -49.84 6.94 27.96
C SER A 7 -49.37 5.68 27.21
N PRO A 8 -48.97 5.78 25.93
CA PRO A 8 -48.33 4.69 25.22
C PRO A 8 -46.88 4.44 25.71
N PRO A 9 -46.34 3.21 25.57
CA PRO A 9 -45.06 2.81 26.12
C PRO A 9 -43.85 3.36 25.35
N ALA A 10 -42.75 3.47 26.09
CA ALA A 10 -41.46 4.02 25.73
C ALA A 10 -40.89 3.52 24.39
N ALA A 11 -40.61 4.46 23.48
CA ALA A 11 -39.62 4.29 22.42
C ALA A 11 -38.28 4.82 22.97
N GLY A 12 -37.45 3.92 23.49
CA GLY A 12 -36.08 4.21 23.88
C GLY A 12 -35.30 4.70 22.66
N ALA A 13 -35.00 6.00 22.63
CA ALA A 13 -34.07 6.58 21.68
C ALA A 13 -32.68 6.00 21.94
N ALA A 14 -32.07 5.51 20.87
CA ALA A 14 -30.84 4.73 20.82
C ALA A 14 -29.68 5.34 21.63
N PRO A 15 -28.89 4.52 22.36
CA PRO A 15 -27.55 4.95 22.75
C PRO A 15 -26.68 5.06 21.48
N PRO A 16 -25.79 6.06 21.37
CA PRO A 16 -24.78 6.02 20.33
C PRO A 16 -23.89 4.81 20.63
N ILE A 17 -23.91 3.83 19.72
CA ILE A 17 -22.93 2.75 19.75
C ILE A 17 -21.62 3.38 19.31
N ALA A 18 -20.93 3.99 20.27
CA ALA A 18 -19.52 4.33 20.17
C ALA A 18 -18.78 2.99 20.00
N ALA A 19 -18.64 2.56 18.74
CA ALA A 19 -17.83 1.41 18.39
C ALA A 19 -16.37 1.79 18.60
N ALA A 20 -15.96 1.58 19.85
CA ALA A 20 -14.62 1.35 20.36
C ALA A 20 -13.52 1.61 19.33
N ALA A 21 -12.85 2.76 19.49
CA ALA A 21 -11.50 2.93 19.03
C ALA A 21 -10.71 1.71 19.50
N ILE A 22 -10.33 0.84 18.57
CA ILE A 22 -9.37 -0.22 18.83
C ILE A 22 -8.06 0.52 19.11
N GLN A 23 -7.84 0.87 20.38
CA GLN A 23 -6.52 1.20 20.87
C GLN A 23 -5.74 -0.10 20.92
N LEU A 24 -5.28 -0.52 19.73
CA LEU A 24 -4.14 -1.40 19.60
C LEU A 24 -2.98 -0.61 20.17
N GLU A 25 -2.71 -0.84 21.45
CA GLU A 25 -1.50 -0.41 22.13
C GLU A 25 -0.32 -0.99 21.34
N SER A 26 0.11 -0.21 20.35
CA SER A 26 1.30 -0.48 19.55
C SER A 26 2.45 -0.35 20.52
N LYS A 27 2.88 -1.50 21.08
CA LYS A 27 4.21 -1.62 21.68
C LYS A 27 5.18 -1.16 20.62
N ARG A 28 5.57 0.11 20.70
CA ARG A 28 6.48 0.78 19.77
C ARG A 28 7.77 -0.02 19.77
N ALA A 29 7.91 -0.85 18.75
CA ALA A 29 9.21 -1.43 18.42
C ALA A 29 10.19 -0.26 18.26
N PRO A 30 11.45 -0.42 18.70
CA PRO A 30 12.43 0.66 18.59
C PRO A 30 12.46 1.16 17.15
N ALA A 31 12.49 2.49 17.00
CA ALA A 31 12.42 3.18 15.71
C ALA A 31 13.40 2.54 14.72
N PRO A 32 13.00 2.30 13.45
CA PRO A 32 13.91 1.76 12.48
C PRO A 32 15.04 2.77 12.30
N ALA A 33 16.24 2.44 12.76
CA ALA A 33 17.43 2.94 12.12
C ALA A 33 17.21 2.72 10.62
N THR A 34 17.21 3.82 9.84
CA THR A 34 16.84 3.90 8.42
C THR A 34 17.16 2.61 7.68
N LEU A 35 16.12 1.89 7.26
CA LEU A 35 16.31 0.65 6.52
C LEU A 35 17.16 0.92 5.28
N PRO A 36 18.16 0.09 4.97
CA PRO A 36 18.98 0.30 3.79
C PRO A 36 18.12 0.18 2.52
N SER A 37 18.46 0.92 1.46
CA SER A 37 17.63 1.04 0.24
C SER A 37 17.26 -0.32 -0.37
N HIS A 38 18.14 -1.33 -0.27
CA HIS A 38 17.84 -2.69 -0.73
C HIS A 38 16.74 -3.40 0.06
N ALA A 39 16.66 -3.17 1.38
CA ALA A 39 15.61 -3.73 2.22
C ALA A 39 14.27 -3.07 1.92
N ILE A 40 14.25 -1.75 1.76
CA ILE A 40 13.07 -0.98 1.35
C ILE A 40 12.55 -1.47 -0.01
N CYS A 41 13.42 -1.57 -1.02
CA CYS A 41 13.05 -2.04 -2.35
C CYS A 41 12.47 -3.46 -2.32
N ARG A 42 13.06 -4.36 -1.51
CA ARG A 42 12.55 -5.72 -1.35
C ARG A 42 11.17 -5.74 -0.72
N ILE A 43 10.96 -5.00 0.38
CA ILE A 43 9.66 -4.89 1.04
C ILE A 43 8.61 -4.29 0.09
N CYS A 44 8.98 -3.25 -0.67
CA CYS A 44 8.09 -2.67 -1.68
C CYS A 44 7.69 -3.70 -2.76
N ALA A 45 8.63 -4.54 -3.21
CA ALA A 45 8.34 -5.60 -4.17
C ALA A 45 7.40 -6.67 -3.61
N GLU A 46 7.56 -7.07 -2.34
CA GLU A 46 6.65 -8.01 -1.68
C GLU A 46 5.25 -7.43 -1.52
N ILE A 47 5.11 -6.20 -1.03
CA ILE A 47 3.82 -5.50 -0.93
C ILE A 47 3.11 -5.48 -2.30
N THR A 48 3.85 -5.10 -3.34
CA THR A 48 3.30 -5.05 -4.71
C THR A 48 2.86 -6.43 -5.20
N GLY A 49 3.66 -7.47 -4.93
CA GLY A 49 3.36 -8.84 -5.34
C GLY A 49 2.14 -9.43 -4.63
N GLU A 50 2.00 -9.20 -3.34
CA GLU A 50 0.84 -9.62 -2.55
C GLU A 50 -0.43 -8.90 -3.01
N MET A 51 -0.37 -7.58 -3.17
CA MET A 51 -1.51 -6.79 -3.67
C MET A 51 -1.93 -7.24 -5.08
N ALA A 52 -0.96 -7.48 -5.99
CA ALA A 52 -1.25 -7.99 -7.33
C ALA A 52 -1.87 -9.39 -7.29
N SER A 53 -1.48 -10.24 -6.33
CA SER A 53 -2.01 -11.59 -6.17
C SER A 53 -3.46 -11.60 -5.69
N LEU A 54 -3.83 -10.65 -4.82
CA LEU A 54 -5.22 -10.45 -4.37
C LEU A 54 -6.15 -10.05 -5.51
N VAL A 55 -5.66 -9.25 -6.46
CA VAL A 55 -6.43 -8.82 -7.64
C VAL A 55 -6.41 -9.89 -8.75
N GLY A 56 -5.31 -10.62 -8.89
CA GLY A 56 -5.03 -11.53 -10.02
C GLY A 56 -5.36 -13.01 -9.83
N ALA A 57 -6.11 -13.41 -8.79
CA ALA A 57 -6.30 -14.80 -8.35
C ALA A 57 -6.94 -15.78 -9.38
N ARG A 58 -7.27 -15.37 -10.61
CA ARG A 58 -7.77 -16.26 -11.66
C ARG A 58 -6.66 -16.64 -12.65
N ILE A 59 -6.09 -17.84 -12.42
CA ILE A 59 -5.45 -18.74 -13.41
C ILE A 59 -4.22 -18.17 -14.12
N GLN A 60 -3.01 -18.70 -13.85
CA GLN A 60 -1.79 -18.31 -14.56
C GLN A 60 -0.97 -19.52 -15.00
N ARG A 61 -0.73 -19.67 -16.31
CA ARG A 61 0.25 -20.62 -16.86
C ARG A 61 1.68 -20.14 -16.55
N ARG A 62 2.70 -21.00 -16.70
CA ARG A 62 4.11 -20.63 -16.42
C ARG A 62 4.59 -19.37 -17.16
N ARG A 63 4.11 -19.14 -18.40
CA ARG A 63 4.43 -17.94 -19.20
C ARG A 63 3.84 -16.68 -18.58
N ASP A 64 2.62 -16.79 -18.08
CA ASP A 64 1.89 -15.66 -17.49
C ASP A 64 2.51 -15.28 -16.14
N ARG A 65 3.00 -16.28 -15.38
CA ARG A 65 3.76 -16.04 -14.14
C ARG A 65 5.05 -15.24 -14.36
N ARG A 66 5.80 -15.49 -15.45
CA ARG A 66 7.01 -14.70 -15.76
C ARG A 66 6.65 -13.26 -16.13
N ARG A 67 5.58 -13.06 -16.89
CA ARG A 67 5.08 -11.72 -17.24
C ARG A 67 4.59 -10.98 -15.99
N ALA A 68 3.83 -11.63 -15.13
CA ALA A 68 3.37 -11.09 -13.85
C ALA A 68 4.56 -10.68 -12.97
N SER A 69 5.56 -11.55 -12.81
CA SER A 69 6.77 -11.23 -12.02
C SER A 69 7.55 -10.04 -12.60
N CYS A 70 7.65 -9.93 -13.93
CA CYS A 70 8.26 -8.77 -14.57
C CYS A 70 7.47 -7.49 -14.27
N HIS A 71 6.16 -7.56 -14.41
CA HIS A 71 5.26 -6.44 -14.19
C HIS A 71 5.29 -5.95 -12.73
N ILE A 72 5.20 -6.86 -11.76
CA ILE A 72 5.32 -6.56 -10.33
C ILE A 72 6.64 -5.84 -10.05
N ARG A 73 7.74 -6.31 -10.64
CA ARG A 73 9.06 -5.66 -10.46
C ARG A 73 9.08 -4.24 -11.03
N GLN A 74 8.47 -4.01 -12.19
CA GLN A 74 8.40 -2.69 -12.80
C GLN A 74 7.62 -1.70 -11.93
N ILE A 75 6.47 -2.12 -11.39
CA ILE A 75 5.68 -1.30 -10.46
C ILE A 75 6.48 -1.02 -9.19
N ALA A 76 7.10 -2.03 -8.60
CA ALA A 76 7.90 -1.84 -7.38
C ALA A 76 9.06 -0.85 -7.60
N MET A 77 9.75 -0.93 -8.75
CA MET A 77 10.79 0.03 -9.13
C MET A 77 10.25 1.46 -9.26
N TYR A 78 9.11 1.62 -9.93
CA TYR A 78 8.43 2.91 -10.09
C TYR A 78 8.03 3.50 -8.73
N VAL A 79 7.37 2.72 -7.88
CA VAL A 79 6.92 3.18 -6.55
C VAL A 79 8.09 3.54 -5.65
N CYS A 80 9.20 2.78 -5.67
CA CYS A 80 10.42 3.16 -4.95
C CYS A 80 10.97 4.51 -5.40
N HIS A 81 10.85 4.83 -6.69
CA HIS A 81 11.31 6.10 -7.22
C HIS A 81 10.34 7.25 -6.88
N VAL A 82 9.05 7.08 -7.14
CA VAL A 82 8.04 8.15 -7.05
C VAL A 82 7.57 8.37 -5.61
N ALA A 83 7.24 7.31 -4.86
CA ALA A 83 6.69 7.47 -3.51
C ALA A 83 7.78 7.64 -2.45
N LEU A 84 8.95 7.01 -2.64
CA LEU A 84 10.04 7.01 -1.65
C LEU A 84 11.25 7.87 -2.07
N GLN A 85 11.23 8.46 -3.27
CA GLN A 85 12.28 9.35 -3.78
C GLN A 85 13.68 8.69 -3.80
N ILE A 86 13.74 7.34 -3.92
CA ILE A 86 15.01 6.62 -4.02
C ILE A 86 15.60 6.86 -5.42
N PRO A 87 16.91 7.17 -5.54
CA PRO A 87 17.51 7.41 -6.83
C PRO A 87 17.61 6.12 -7.67
N LEU A 88 17.45 6.24 -9.00
CA LEU A 88 17.38 5.10 -9.92
C LEU A 88 18.58 4.13 -9.83
N HIS A 89 19.78 4.64 -9.52
CA HIS A 89 20.97 3.81 -9.39
C HIS A 89 20.96 2.94 -8.12
N GLU A 90 20.40 3.42 -7.02
CA GLU A 90 20.22 2.62 -5.81
C GLU A 90 19.15 1.55 -5.99
N ILE A 91 18.04 1.90 -6.64
CA ILE A 91 17.00 0.95 -7.03
C ILE A 91 17.61 -0.12 -7.95
N GLY A 92 18.39 0.29 -8.95
CA GLY A 92 19.10 -0.62 -9.85
C GLY A 92 19.95 -1.62 -9.06
N ARG A 93 20.79 -1.13 -8.14
CA ARG A 93 21.62 -2.00 -7.27
C ARG A 93 20.76 -2.95 -6.42
N ALA A 94 19.65 -2.48 -5.86
CA ALA A 94 18.75 -3.28 -5.03
C ALA A 94 18.09 -4.44 -5.81
N PHE A 95 17.76 -4.22 -7.08
CA PHE A 95 17.14 -5.21 -7.96
C PHE A 95 18.15 -5.99 -8.83
N GLY A 96 19.45 -5.71 -8.71
CA GLY A 96 20.50 -6.31 -9.55
C GLY A 96 20.36 -5.93 -11.03
N ARG A 97 19.98 -4.67 -11.32
CA ARG A 97 19.75 -4.12 -12.67
C ARG A 97 20.50 -2.80 -12.87
N ASP A 98 20.68 -2.42 -14.13
CA ASP A 98 21.23 -1.11 -14.46
C ASP A 98 20.19 0.01 -14.22
N ARG A 99 20.66 1.23 -13.92
CA ARG A 99 19.79 2.41 -13.71
C ARG A 99 18.87 2.69 -14.90
N THR A 100 19.30 2.39 -16.13
CA THR A 100 18.49 2.54 -17.35
C THR A 100 17.33 1.54 -17.39
N THR A 101 17.50 0.35 -16.81
CA THR A 101 16.41 -0.63 -16.67
C THR A 101 15.33 -0.09 -15.73
N VAL A 102 15.72 0.59 -14.64
CA VAL A 102 14.79 1.23 -13.72
C VAL A 102 14.07 2.40 -14.40
N GLY A 103 14.80 3.24 -15.14
CA GLY A 103 14.19 4.31 -15.95
C GLY A 103 13.19 3.77 -16.97
N HIS A 104 13.55 2.71 -17.69
CA HIS A 104 12.63 2.04 -18.61
C HIS A 104 11.40 1.47 -17.89
N ALA A 105 11.57 0.87 -16.71
CA ALA A 105 10.45 0.41 -15.90
C ALA A 105 9.51 1.55 -15.49
N CYS A 106 10.07 2.72 -15.14
CA CYS A 106 9.26 3.89 -14.81
C CYS A 106 8.42 4.36 -16.01
N HIS A 107 9.03 4.47 -17.19
CA HIS A 107 8.30 4.80 -18.42
C HIS A 107 7.19 3.80 -18.73
N VAL A 108 7.49 2.49 -18.66
CA VAL A 108 6.50 1.44 -18.90
C VAL A 108 5.31 1.51 -17.94
N VAL A 109 5.54 1.87 -16.68
CA VAL A 109 4.46 2.05 -15.70
C VAL A 109 3.67 3.31 -16.03
N GLU A 110 4.34 4.44 -16.27
CA GLU A 110 3.70 5.72 -16.58
C GLU A 110 2.83 5.64 -17.84
N ASP A 111 3.36 5.06 -18.92
CA ASP A 111 2.61 4.84 -20.18
C ASP A 111 1.36 3.98 -19.98
N ARG A 112 1.33 3.14 -18.93
CA ARG A 112 0.18 2.28 -18.64
C ARG A 112 -0.83 2.94 -17.69
N ARG A 113 -0.48 4.02 -16.99
CA ARG A 113 -1.39 4.75 -16.09
C ARG A 113 -2.55 5.44 -16.83
N ASP A 114 -2.55 5.43 -18.17
CA ASP A 114 -3.72 5.80 -18.98
C ASP A 114 -4.92 4.85 -18.79
N ASP A 115 -4.68 3.62 -18.30
CA ASP A 115 -5.73 2.67 -17.91
C ASP A 115 -6.19 2.95 -16.46
N PRO A 116 -7.47 3.36 -16.24
CA PRO A 116 -7.96 3.73 -14.91
C PRO A 116 -7.85 2.63 -13.86
N ASP A 117 -8.07 1.36 -14.23
CA ASP A 117 -8.01 0.24 -13.29
C ASP A 117 -6.55 -0.01 -12.86
N PHE A 118 -5.62 0.18 -13.79
CA PHE A 118 -4.19 0.08 -13.49
C PHE A 118 -3.71 1.27 -12.64
N ASP A 119 -4.15 2.48 -12.96
CA ASP A 119 -3.80 3.68 -12.21
C ASP A 119 -4.28 3.62 -10.75
N GLU A 120 -5.52 3.14 -10.53
CA GLU A 120 -6.04 2.95 -9.19
C GLU A 120 -5.21 1.93 -8.40
N PHE A 121 -4.81 0.82 -9.04
CA PHE A 121 -3.94 -0.17 -8.43
C PHE A 121 -2.59 0.43 -8.02
N VAL A 122 -1.90 1.11 -8.95
CA VAL A 122 -0.60 1.75 -8.67
C VAL A 122 -0.73 2.79 -7.56
N SER A 123 -1.74 3.65 -7.63
CA SER A 123 -2.03 4.65 -6.60
C SER A 123 -2.25 4.02 -5.22
N THR A 124 -2.89 2.85 -5.17
CA THR A 124 -3.10 2.12 -3.90
C THR A 124 -1.78 1.57 -3.36
N VAL A 125 -0.91 1.03 -4.22
CA VAL A 125 0.42 0.58 -3.82
C VAL A 125 1.26 1.76 -3.29
N GLU A 126 1.26 2.90 -3.98
CA GLU A 126 1.97 4.12 -3.55
C GLU A 126 1.53 4.58 -2.15
N ARG A 127 0.23 4.63 -1.89
CA ARG A 127 -0.31 5.01 -0.58
C ARG A 127 0.09 4.03 0.51
N THR A 128 -0.04 2.73 0.26
CA THR A 128 0.34 1.67 1.22
C THR A 128 1.82 1.74 1.55
N VAL A 129 2.68 1.80 0.54
CA VAL A 129 4.13 1.93 0.72
C VAL A 129 4.48 3.21 1.47
N GLY A 130 3.88 4.34 1.08
CA GLY A 130 4.07 5.61 1.76
C GLY A 130 3.62 5.61 3.22
N PHE A 131 2.64 4.80 3.61
CA PHE A 131 2.23 4.61 5.00
C PHE A 131 3.22 3.72 5.78
N VAL A 132 3.63 2.59 5.18
CA VAL A 132 4.57 1.62 5.77
C VAL A 132 5.91 2.27 6.11
N PHE A 133 6.42 3.17 5.26
CA PHE A 133 7.71 3.81 5.47
C PHE A 133 7.63 5.19 6.16
N ARG A 134 6.45 5.84 6.24
CA ARG A 134 6.29 7.06 7.05
C ARG A 134 6.32 6.80 8.55
N SER A 135 5.96 5.61 8.98
CA SER A 135 5.89 5.25 10.40
C SER A 135 7.26 5.14 11.09
N GLY A 136 8.36 5.44 10.38
CA GLY A 136 9.72 5.55 10.90
C GLY A 136 10.33 6.96 10.91
N GLY A 137 9.59 8.00 10.51
CA GLY A 137 10.15 9.34 10.26
C GLY A 137 9.50 10.46 11.07
N GLU A 138 9.77 10.51 12.37
CA GLU A 138 9.76 11.78 13.12
C GLU A 138 11.12 11.92 13.81
N ALA A 139 12.12 12.46 13.09
CA ALA A 139 13.33 13.07 13.65
C ALA A 139 14.22 13.69 12.55
N HIS A 140 13.87 14.89 12.07
CA HIS A 140 14.75 15.97 11.57
C HIS A 140 13.83 17.03 10.96
N GLU A 141 13.84 18.31 11.32
CA GLU A 141 14.73 19.18 12.08
C GLU A 141 13.86 20.32 12.66
#